data_AF-A0A5C7YEW4-F1
#
_entry.id   AF-A0A5C7YEW4-F1
#
_cell.length_a   1.000
_cell.length_b   1.000
_cell.length_c   1.000
_cell.angle_alpha   90.00
_cell.angle_beta   90.00
_cell.angle_gamma   90.00
#
_symmetry.space_group_name_H-M   'P 1'
#
loop_
_entity.id
_entity.type
_entity.pdbx_description
1 polymer ?
#
loop_
_entity_poly.entity_id
_entity_poly.type
_entity_poly.pdbx_seq_one_letter_code
_entity_poly.pdbx_strand_id
1 'polypeptide(L)'
;MSTFHAVVWMDHNEAHVLMFDREHVESQRIKSRSHHKHQGKTGDAAAFFGDVAKALNGTHEVLLTGPGAARNEFRDWCASHAKATAGVIVDSIATDHPSDNQQVALAKQYFRKFDAMAADPAQA
;
A
#
# COMPACT_ATOMS: atom_id res chain seq x y z
N MET A 1 2.39 10.89 -19.11
CA MET A 1 1.96 11.25 -17.75
C MET A 1 2.75 10.38 -16.79
N SER A 2 3.46 10.96 -15.83
CA SER A 2 4.20 10.20 -14.81
C SER A 2 3.19 9.68 -13.78
N THR A 3 2.75 8.44 -13.93
CA THR A 3 1.95 7.76 -12.92
C THR A 3 2.90 7.35 -11.79
N PHE A 4 2.65 7.86 -10.58
CA PHE A 4 3.32 7.38 -9.38
C PHE A 4 2.61 6.11 -8.92
N HIS A 5 3.35 4.99 -8.96
CA HIS A 5 2.91 3.73 -8.39
C HIS A 5 3.40 3.63 -6.95
N ALA A 6 2.62 2.96 -6.12
CA ALA A 6 3.02 2.66 -4.75
C ALA A 6 2.96 1.16 -4.49
N VAL A 7 3.89 0.68 -3.67
CA VAL A 7 3.78 -0.60 -2.99
C VAL A 7 3.84 -0.38 -1.50
N VAL A 8 2.93 -1.00 -0.76
CA VAL A 8 2.91 -0.94 0.69
C VAL A 8 3.08 -2.34 1.23
N TRP A 9 4.16 -2.60 1.94
CA TRP A 9 4.23 -3.77 2.81
C TRP A 9 3.75 -3.40 4.19
N MET A 10 2.89 -4.22 4.80
CA MET A 10 2.40 -3.96 6.14
C MET A 10 2.16 -5.24 6.94
N ASP A 11 2.41 -5.14 8.24
CA ASP A 11 1.92 -6.04 9.26
C ASP A 11 1.16 -5.23 10.33
N HIS A 12 0.85 -5.85 11.48
CA HIS A 12 0.16 -5.15 12.58
C HIS A 12 1.06 -4.17 13.35
N ASN A 13 2.37 -4.18 13.11
CA ASN A 13 3.36 -3.40 13.83
C ASN A 13 3.86 -2.20 13.01
N GLU A 14 3.98 -2.34 11.69
CA GLU A 14 4.50 -1.31 10.81
C GLU A 14 4.08 -1.48 9.35
N ALA A 15 4.22 -0.39 8.61
CA ALA A 15 4.02 -0.32 7.19
C ALA A 15 5.22 0.36 6.53
N HIS A 16 5.66 -0.19 5.40
CA HIS A 16 6.67 0.35 4.52
C HIS A 16 5.96 0.83 3.26
N VAL A 17 5.83 2.13 3.11
CA VAL A 17 5.23 2.77 1.93
C VAL A 17 6.37 3.14 0.98
N LEU A 18 6.38 2.53 -0.19
CA LEU A 18 7.36 2.76 -1.24
C LEU A 18 6.65 3.35 -2.45
N MET A 19 6.93 4.61 -2.74
CA MET A 19 6.42 5.30 -3.93
C MET A 19 7.53 5.34 -4.97
N PHE A 20 7.20 5.05 -6.22
CA PHE A 20 8.22 5.03 -7.25
C PHE A 20 7.67 5.39 -8.63
N ASP A 21 8.58 5.89 -9.45
CA ASP A 21 8.40 6.04 -10.89
C ASP A 21 9.55 5.34 -11.65
N ARG A 22 9.83 5.77 -12.89
CA ARG A 22 10.93 5.21 -13.69
C ARG A 22 12.32 5.54 -13.13
N GLU A 23 12.49 6.68 -12.49
CA GLU A 23 13.77 7.28 -12.14
C GLU A 23 13.98 7.37 -10.62
N HIS A 24 12.90 7.52 -9.85
CA HIS A 24 12.93 7.80 -8.42
C HIS A 24 12.16 6.76 -7.61
N VAL A 25 12.67 6.52 -6.39
CA VAL A 25 12.02 5.70 -5.36
C VAL A 25 12.10 6.47 -4.06
N GLU A 26 10.96 6.65 -3.40
CA GLU A 26 10.84 7.21 -2.07
C GLU A 26 10.32 6.13 -1.12
N SER A 27 10.94 6.02 0.06
CA SER A 27 10.57 5.07 1.11
C SER A 27 10.17 5.81 2.37
N GLN A 28 9.03 5.42 2.93
CA GLN A 28 8.53 5.92 4.20
C GLN A 28 8.08 4.74 5.08
N ARG A 29 8.68 4.62 6.26
CA ARG A 29 8.28 3.64 7.27
C ARG A 29 7.38 4.26 8.33
N ILE A 30 6.21 3.68 8.52
CA ILE A 30 5.19 4.11 9.47
C ILE A 30 5.06 3.00 10.51
N LYS A 31 5.20 3.33 11.79
CA LYS A 31 5.06 2.36 12.87
C LYS A 31 3.71 2.52 13.54
N SER A 32 3.07 1.39 13.84
CA SER A 32 1.94 1.34 14.74
C SER A 32 2.40 1.87 16.11
N ARG A 33 1.71 2.88 16.61
CA ARG A 33 2.03 3.46 17.90
C ARG A 33 1.37 2.64 18.99
N SER A 34 2.16 1.85 19.73
CA SER A 34 1.70 1.23 20.97
C SER A 34 1.72 2.26 22.10
N HIS A 35 0.68 3.10 22.21
CA HIS A 35 0.55 3.98 23.38
C HIS A 35 0.03 3.17 24.57
N HIS A 36 0.92 2.82 25.50
CA HIS A 36 0.59 2.29 26.83
C HIS A 36 -0.16 3.33 27.69
N LYS A 37 -1.30 3.88 27.25
CA LYS A 37 -2.26 4.61 28.09
C LYS A 37 -3.67 4.57 27.46
N HIS A 38 -4.49 3.63 27.92
CA HIS A 38 -5.96 3.74 28.03
C HIS A 38 -6.80 4.09 26.78
N GLN A 39 -6.30 3.93 25.55
CA GLN A 39 -7.17 3.87 24.37
C GLN A 39 -7.23 2.41 23.88
N GLY A 40 -8.44 1.88 23.73
CA GLY A 40 -8.66 0.49 23.34
C GLY A 40 -8.01 0.16 21.99
N LYS A 41 -7.66 -1.13 21.79
CA LYS A 41 -7.00 -1.70 20.60
C LYS A 41 -7.46 -1.14 19.24
N THR A 42 -8.74 -0.77 19.12
CA THR A 42 -9.34 -0.25 17.88
C THR A 42 -8.86 1.14 17.49
N GLY A 43 -8.51 2.01 18.45
CA GLY A 43 -8.07 3.38 18.20
C GLY A 43 -6.70 3.46 17.53
N ASP A 44 -5.76 2.63 17.99
CA ASP A 44 -4.38 2.61 17.49
C ASP A 44 -4.31 2.11 16.04
N ALA A 45 -5.11 1.09 15.69
CA ALA A 45 -5.18 0.58 14.32
C ALA A 45 -5.76 1.60 13.34
N ALA A 46 -6.83 2.31 13.73
CA ALA A 46 -7.43 3.33 12.88
C ALA A 46 -6.50 4.53 12.65
N ALA A 47 -5.75 4.96 13.67
CA ALA A 47 -4.75 6.02 13.52
C ALA A 47 -3.59 5.57 12.61
N PHE A 48 -3.08 4.36 12.82
CA PHE A 48 -2.04 3.76 11.99
C PHE A 48 -2.46 3.65 10.52
N PHE A 49 -3.64 3.09 10.23
CA PHE A 49 -4.18 3.04 8.87
C PHE A 49 -4.42 4.43 8.28
N GLY A 50 -4.88 5.39 9.09
CA GLY A 50 -5.01 6.77 8.66
C GLY A 50 -3.69 7.40 8.21
N ASP A 51 -2.59 7.12 8.90
CA ASP A 51 -1.27 7.64 8.53
C ASP A 51 -0.72 6.95 7.26
N VAL A 52 -0.95 5.64 7.09
CA VAL A 52 -0.62 4.92 5.85
C VAL A 52 -1.42 5.48 4.67
N ALA A 53 -2.73 5.71 4.84
CA ALA A 53 -3.58 6.27 3.79
C ALA A 53 -3.15 7.69 3.38
N LYS A 54 -2.73 8.52 4.34
CA LYS A 54 -2.18 9.86 4.05
C LYS A 54 -0.88 9.80 3.24
N ALA A 55 0.01 8.86 3.55
CA ALA A 55 1.25 8.67 2.80
C ALA A 55 1.01 8.24 1.34
N LEU A 56 -0.14 7.62 1.07
CA LEU A 56 -0.56 7.23 -0.28
C LEU A 56 -1.24 8.35 -1.09
N ASN A 57 -1.46 9.53 -0.51
CA ASN A 57 -2.10 10.63 -1.24
C ASN A 57 -1.29 11.02 -2.48
N GLY A 58 -1.96 11.12 -3.62
CA GLY A 58 -1.32 11.44 -4.91
C GLY A 58 -0.85 10.22 -5.70
N THR A 59 -0.97 9.01 -5.16
CA THR A 59 -0.75 7.78 -5.93
C THR A 59 -2.00 7.41 -6.73
N HIS A 60 -1.77 6.82 -7.90
CA HIS A 60 -2.85 6.39 -8.79
C HIS A 60 -3.11 4.89 -8.70
N GLU A 61 -2.09 4.11 -8.35
CA GLU A 61 -2.17 2.66 -8.26
C GLU A 61 -1.32 2.18 -7.09
N VAL A 62 -1.93 1.38 -6.21
CA VAL A 62 -1.32 0.89 -4.98
C VAL A 62 -1.41 -0.63 -4.92
N LEU A 63 -0.25 -1.28 -4.78
CA LEU A 63 -0.15 -2.69 -4.51
C LEU A 63 0.06 -2.92 -3.01
N LEU A 64 -0.83 -3.66 -2.37
CA LEU A 64 -0.64 -4.05 -0.98
C LEU A 64 0.16 -5.35 -0.89
N THR A 65 1.07 -5.42 0.07
CA THR A 65 1.87 -6.59 0.38
C THR A 65 1.98 -6.77 1.90
N GLY A 66 2.34 -7.95 2.36
CA GLY A 66 2.55 -8.20 3.78
C GLY A 66 2.04 -9.54 4.28
N PRO A 67 2.46 -9.98 5.47
CA PRO A 67 2.04 -11.23 6.06
C PRO A 67 0.65 -11.12 6.69
N GLY A 68 -0.02 -12.25 6.88
CA GLY A 68 -1.26 -12.32 7.66
C GLY A 68 -2.42 -11.52 7.07
N ALA A 69 -3.23 -10.92 7.96
CA ALA A 69 -4.49 -10.26 7.62
C ALA A 69 -4.41 -8.72 7.56
N ALA A 70 -3.29 -8.11 7.99
CA ALA A 70 -3.17 -6.65 8.11
C ALA A 70 -3.51 -5.90 6.81
N ARG A 71 -3.07 -6.41 5.66
CA ARG A 71 -3.39 -5.84 4.33
C ARG A 71 -4.88 -5.86 3.98
N ASN A 72 -5.61 -6.88 4.44
CA ASN A 72 -7.06 -6.99 4.23
C ASN A 72 -7.80 -6.03 5.18
N GLU A 73 -7.39 -5.99 6.45
CA GLU A 73 -7.94 -5.06 7.44
C GLU A 73 -7.75 -3.59 7.01
N PHE A 74 -6.58 -3.25 6.45
CA PHE A 74 -6.34 -1.93 5.88
C PHE A 74 -7.25 -1.64 4.70
N ARG A 75 -7.41 -2.58 3.76
CA ARG A 75 -8.32 -2.44 2.61
C ARG A 75 -9.76 -2.19 3.07
N ASP A 76 -10.26 -2.97 4.03
CA ASP A 76 -11.61 -2.83 4.58
C ASP A 76 -11.79 -1.49 5.32
N TRP A 77 -10.76 -1.08 6.07
CA TRP A 77 -10.74 0.22 6.75
C TRP A 77 -10.78 1.37 5.73
N CYS A 78 -10.00 1.30 4.65
CA CYS A 78 -10.00 2.29 3.57
C CYS A 78 -11.36 2.38 2.88
N ALA A 79 -12.05 1.26 2.65
CA ALA A 79 -13.38 1.27 2.06
C ALA A 79 -14.39 2.11 2.86
N SER A 80 -14.22 2.14 4.19
CA SER A 80 -15.09 2.89 5.11
C SER A 80 -14.62 4.33 5.37
N HIS A 81 -13.31 4.56 5.49
CA HIS A 81 -12.75 5.83 6.00
C HIS A 81 -11.93 6.62 4.97
N ALA A 82 -11.38 5.97 3.95
CA ALA A 82 -10.46 6.56 2.97
C ALA A 82 -10.80 6.09 1.55
N LYS A 83 -11.97 6.48 1.05
CA LYS A 83 -12.49 6.03 -0.27
C LYS A 83 -11.54 6.34 -1.43
N ALA A 84 -10.82 7.46 -1.37
CA ALA A 84 -9.82 7.80 -2.37
C ALA A 84 -8.71 6.74 -2.43
N THR A 85 -8.14 6.37 -1.28
CA THR A 85 -7.15 5.29 -1.17
C THR A 85 -7.73 3.94 -1.59
N ALA A 86 -8.96 3.63 -1.18
CA ALA A 86 -9.63 2.39 -1.57
C ALA A 86 -9.79 2.26 -3.09
N GLY A 87 -10.04 3.37 -3.79
CA GLY A 87 -10.22 3.40 -5.25
C GLY A 87 -8.94 3.19 -6.05
N VAL A 88 -7.77 3.40 -5.44
CA VAL A 88 -6.46 3.23 -6.11
C VAL A 88 -5.75 1.93 -5.72
N ILE A 89 -6.25 1.19 -4.72
CA ILE A 89 -5.70 -0.12 -4.38
C ILE A 89 -6.08 -1.12 -5.47
N VAL A 90 -5.10 -1.56 -6.25
CA VAL A 90 -5.32 -2.46 -7.39
C VAL A 90 -5.37 -3.93 -6.98
N ASP A 91 -4.49 -4.35 -6.07
CA ASP A 91 -4.39 -5.76 -5.67
C ASP A 91 -3.65 -5.92 -4.32
N SER A 92 -3.60 -7.16 -3.81
CA SER A 92 -2.95 -7.54 -2.57
C SER A 92 -2.21 -8.88 -2.69
N ILE A 93 -0.91 -8.89 -2.38
CA ILE A 93 -0.07 -10.08 -2.46
C ILE A 93 0.44 -10.45 -1.07
N ALA A 94 0.34 -11.72 -0.68
CA ALA A 94 0.95 -12.21 0.55
C ALA A 94 2.48 -12.28 0.41
N THR A 95 3.21 -11.65 1.33
CA THR A 95 4.68 -11.66 1.37
C THR A 95 5.14 -11.66 2.81
N ASP A 96 6.13 -12.46 3.18
CA ASP A 96 6.60 -12.55 4.58
C ASP A 96 7.40 -11.30 4.99
N HIS A 97 8.71 -11.25 4.67
CA HIS A 97 9.55 -10.07 4.92
C HIS A 97 10.50 -9.78 3.74
N PRO A 98 10.00 -9.21 2.63
CA PRO A 98 10.85 -8.70 1.57
C PRO A 98 11.58 -7.43 2.03
N SER A 99 12.82 -7.26 1.59
CA SER A 99 13.50 -5.95 1.70
C SER A 99 12.82 -4.91 0.81
N ASP A 100 13.02 -3.62 1.09
CA ASP A 100 12.44 -2.53 0.30
C ASP A 100 12.76 -2.68 -1.21
N ASN A 101 13.99 -3.07 -1.55
CA ASN A 101 14.39 -3.33 -2.95
C ASN A 101 13.62 -4.50 -3.58
N GLN A 102 13.35 -5.56 -2.82
CA GLN A 102 12.56 -6.70 -3.30
C GLN A 102 11.10 -6.29 -3.51
N GLN A 103 10.54 -5.44 -2.65
CA GLN A 103 9.18 -4.91 -2.81
C GLN A 103 9.06 -4.05 -4.07
N VAL A 104 9.99 -3.13 -4.29
CA VAL A 104 9.99 -2.29 -5.51
C VAL A 104 10.14 -3.17 -6.76
N ALA A 105 10.99 -4.19 -6.73
CA ALA A 105 11.14 -5.11 -7.85
C ALA A 105 9.85 -5.90 -8.14
N LEU A 106 9.20 -6.44 -7.10
CA LEU A 106 7.91 -7.11 -7.20
C LEU A 106 6.84 -6.18 -7.78
N ALA A 107 6.74 -4.97 -7.25
CA ALA A 107 5.78 -3.98 -7.69
C ALA A 107 6.00 -3.56 -9.15
N LYS A 108 7.24 -3.28 -9.56
CA LYS A 108 7.58 -2.98 -10.96
C LYS A 108 7.18 -4.13 -11.90
N GLN A 109 7.42 -5.37 -11.50
CA GLN A 109 7.00 -6.53 -12.29
C GLN A 109 5.48 -6.65 -12.37
N TYR A 110 4.79 -6.41 -11.26
CA TYR A 110 3.33 -6.43 -11.18
C TYR A 110 2.72 -5.36 -12.07
N PHE A 111 3.07 -4.09 -11.88
CA PHE A 111 2.50 -2.98 -12.64
C PHE A 111 2.80 -3.07 -14.14
N ARG A 112 4.01 -3.51 -14.53
CA ARG A 112 4.30 -3.76 -15.96
C ARG A 112 3.33 -4.77 -16.59
N LYS A 113 2.92 -5.81 -15.85
CA LYS A 113 1.93 -6.78 -16.33
C LYS A 113 0.52 -6.20 -16.27
N PHE A 114 0.20 -5.49 -15.19
CA PHE A 114 -1.10 -4.84 -14.98
C PHE A 114 -1.39 -3.83 -16.09
N ASP A 115 -0.45 -2.94 -16.40
CA ASP A 115 -0.53 -1.97 -17.49
C ASP A 115 -0.69 -2.64 -18.85
N ALA A 116 0.03 -3.73 -19.10
CA ALA A 116 -0.07 -4.49 -20.35
C ALA A 116 -1.45 -5.15 -20.51
N MET A 117 -2.09 -5.58 -19.42
CA MET A 117 -3.45 -6.12 -19.44
C MET A 117 -4.51 -5.02 -19.52
N ALA A 118 -4.29 -3.88 -18.85
CA ALA A 118 -5.20 -2.74 -18.89
C ALA A 118 -5.20 -2.03 -20.27
N ALA A 119 -4.09 -2.12 -21.01
CA ALA A 119 -3.97 -1.59 -22.36
C ALA A 119 -4.72 -2.42 -23.43
N ASP A 120 -5.27 -3.59 -23.09
CA ASP A 120 -6.01 -4.44 -24.05
C ASP A 120 -7.41 -4.76 -23.52
N PRO A 121 -8.44 -4.06 -24.05
CA PRO A 121 -9.39 -4.80 -24.85
C PRO A 121 -9.87 -3.97 -26.06
N ALA A 122 -9.55 -4.41 -27.28
CA ALA A 122 -10.14 -3.92 -28.54
C ALA A 122 -9.75 -2.50 -29.02
N GLN A 123 -8.45 -2.19 -29.06
CA GLN A 123 -7.92 -1.12 -29.93
C GLN A 123 -6.89 -1.66 -30.92
N ALA A 124 -7.40 -2.40 -31.91
CA ALA A 124 -6.84 -2.50 -33.25
C ALA A 124 -7.97 -2.21 -34.25
#